data_AF-A0A6A3ANV8-F1
#
_entry.id   AF-A0A6A3ANV8-F1
#
_cell.length_a   1.000
_cell.length_b   1.000
_cell.length_c   1.000
_cell.angle_alpha   90.00
_cell.angle_beta   90.00
_cell.angle_gamma   90.00
#
_symmetry.space_group_name_H-M   'P 1'
#
loop_
_entity.id
_entity.type
_entity.pdbx_description
1 polymer ?
#
loop_
_entity_poly.entity_id
_entity_poly.type
_entity_poly.pdbx_seq_one_letter_code
_entity_poly.pdbx_strand_id
1 'polypeptide(L)'
;MPSKNSLTTFGMISVIDDPLTMISSKMVGRAQGFYSAASQQKVGLLMAMNFAFMEGKYNGSTITILGRNTMFSKVREMPVIGVDFPGLLEDTFRLKLIVLILQPGIDVVVEYSSIIVMSCITD
;
A
#
# COMPACT_ATOMS: atom_id res chain seq x y z
N MET A 1 23.79 -9.29 16.43
CA MET A 1 22.87 -10.21 15.72
C MET A 1 21.52 -10.17 16.41
N PRO A 2 20.38 -10.34 15.71
CA PRO A 2 19.06 -10.39 16.34
C PRO A 2 19.00 -11.50 17.38
N SER A 3 18.38 -11.25 18.54
CA SER A 3 18.26 -12.26 19.59
C SER A 3 17.32 -13.39 19.16
N LYS A 4 17.61 -14.65 19.53
CA LYS A 4 16.82 -15.83 19.15
C LYS A 4 15.37 -15.82 19.69
N ASN A 5 15.04 -14.93 20.62
CA ASN A 5 13.69 -14.74 21.18
C ASN A 5 13.04 -13.46 20.63
N SER A 6 13.05 -13.30 19.30
CA SER A 6 12.49 -12.12 18.65
C SER A 6 10.97 -12.20 18.55
N LEU A 7 10.27 -11.48 19.44
CA LEU A 7 8.81 -11.25 19.35
C LEU A 7 8.37 -10.53 18.06
N THR A 8 9.31 -9.97 17.28
CA THR A 8 9.02 -9.13 16.12
C THR A 8 9.20 -9.83 14.77
N THR A 9 9.59 -11.12 14.77
CA THR A 9 9.94 -11.88 13.57
C THR A 9 10.92 -11.17 12.61
N PHE A 10 11.82 -10.34 13.15
CA PHE A 10 12.75 -9.52 12.37
C PHE A 10 13.48 -10.33 11.29
N GLY A 11 13.45 -9.83 10.05
CA GLY A 11 14.03 -10.48 8.88
C GLY A 11 13.08 -11.40 8.11
N MET A 12 11.88 -11.67 8.61
CA MET A 12 10.83 -12.36 7.85
C MET A 12 10.47 -11.54 6.59
N ILE A 13 10.22 -12.24 5.48
CA ILE A 13 9.72 -11.67 4.22
C ILE A 13 8.53 -12.51 3.77
N SER A 14 7.44 -11.86 3.38
CA SER A 14 6.26 -12.49 2.81
C SER A 14 5.93 -11.86 1.46
N VAL A 15 5.75 -12.67 0.43
CA VAL A 15 5.32 -12.25 -0.91
C VAL A 15 3.79 -12.27 -0.96
N ILE A 16 3.19 -11.27 -1.61
CA ILE A 16 1.74 -11.08 -1.66
C ILE A 16 1.24 -10.92 -3.11
N ASP A 17 0.03 -11.41 -3.36
CA ASP A 17 -0.77 -11.21 -4.58
C ASP A 17 -2.25 -11.18 -4.19
N ASP A 18 -2.65 -10.12 -3.50
CA ASP A 18 -3.95 -10.00 -2.86
C ASP A 18 -4.96 -9.26 -3.75
N PRO A 19 -6.24 -9.65 -3.77
CA PRO A 19 -7.25 -8.95 -4.55
C PRO A 19 -7.55 -7.55 -3.99
N LEU A 20 -7.66 -6.56 -4.87
CA LEU A 20 -8.23 -5.25 -4.56
C LEU A 20 -9.70 -5.23 -4.97
N THR A 21 -10.60 -5.01 -4.02
CA THR A 21 -12.04 -5.01 -4.26
C THR A 21 -12.67 -3.69 -3.86
N MET A 22 -13.70 -3.27 -4.60
CA MET A 22 -14.60 -2.20 -4.15
C MET A 22 -15.50 -2.69 -3.01
N ILE A 23 -16.18 -1.75 -2.35
CA ILE A 23 -17.20 -2.03 -1.32
C ILE A 23 -18.28 -3.00 -1.84
N SER A 24 -18.58 -2.95 -3.14
CA SER A 24 -19.50 -3.89 -3.81
C SER A 24 -18.96 -5.32 -4.00
N SER A 25 -17.80 -5.65 -3.42
CA SER A 25 -17.04 -6.90 -3.62
C SER A 25 -16.58 -7.15 -5.05
N LYS A 26 -16.76 -6.19 -5.98
CA LYS A 26 -16.18 -6.28 -7.32
C LYS A 26 -14.67 -6.12 -7.23
N MET A 27 -13.92 -7.09 -7.75
CA MET A 27 -12.47 -6.99 -7.95
C MET A 27 -12.16 -5.91 -8.99
N VAL A 28 -11.23 -5.02 -8.67
CA VAL A 28 -10.80 -3.90 -9.52
C VAL A 28 -9.29 -3.89 -9.78
N GLY A 29 -8.54 -4.76 -9.11
CA GLY A 29 -7.10 -4.85 -9.25
C GLY A 29 -6.49 -5.85 -8.28
N ARG A 30 -5.16 -5.77 -8.13
CA ARG A 30 -4.38 -6.61 -7.22
C ARG A 30 -3.29 -5.81 -6.51
N ALA A 31 -3.01 -6.17 -5.26
CA ALA A 31 -1.85 -5.72 -4.51
C ALA A 31 -0.74 -6.75 -4.60
N GLN A 32 0.35 -6.40 -5.27
CA GLN A 32 1.43 -7.33 -5.62
C GLN A 32 2.77 -6.83 -5.13
N GLY A 33 3.56 -7.68 -4.48
CA GLY A 33 4.87 -7.31 -3.97
C GLY A 33 5.25 -8.13 -2.75
N PHE A 34 5.86 -7.48 -1.76
CA PHE A 34 6.20 -8.15 -0.51
C PHE A 34 6.20 -7.18 0.67
N TYR A 35 6.19 -7.76 1.87
CA TYR A 35 6.49 -7.03 3.09
C TYR A 35 7.53 -7.77 3.94
N SER A 36 8.29 -7.03 4.73
CA SER A 36 9.30 -7.58 5.62
C SER A 36 9.18 -7.05 7.04
N ALA A 37 9.39 -7.92 8.04
CA ALA A 37 9.52 -7.51 9.44
C ALA A 37 10.87 -6.79 9.63
N ALA A 38 10.83 -5.45 9.54
CA ALA A 38 12.03 -4.61 9.44
C ALA A 38 12.37 -3.87 10.75
N SER A 39 11.78 -4.27 11.88
CA SER A 39 12.00 -3.63 13.18
C SER A 39 12.37 -4.65 14.26
N GLN A 40 13.49 -4.41 14.95
CA GLN A 40 14.01 -5.30 16.01
C GLN A 40 13.34 -5.09 17.37
N GLN A 41 12.78 -3.90 17.63
CA GLN A 41 12.25 -3.53 18.94
C GLN A 41 10.73 -3.74 19.06
N LYS A 42 10.01 -3.51 17.96
CA LYS A 42 8.54 -3.63 17.86
C LYS A 42 8.16 -4.26 16.54
N VAL A 43 7.00 -4.90 16.45
CA VAL A 43 6.46 -5.37 15.16
C VAL A 43 6.27 -4.16 14.24
N GLY A 44 6.92 -4.20 13.09
CA GLY A 44 6.85 -3.15 12.09
C GLY A 44 7.23 -3.73 10.73
N LEU A 45 6.36 -3.54 9.76
CA LEU A 45 6.55 -4.05 8.42
C LEU A 45 7.12 -2.95 7.53
N LEU A 46 8.00 -3.31 6.61
CA LEU A 46 8.33 -2.50 5.43
C LEU A 46 7.53 -3.08 4.26
N MET A 47 6.69 -2.27 3.64
CA MET A 47 5.93 -2.64 2.44
C MET A 47 6.70 -2.21 1.21
N ALA A 48 6.80 -3.09 0.21
CA ALA A 48 7.29 -2.80 -1.12
C ALA A 48 6.34 -3.49 -2.12
N MET A 49 5.34 -2.75 -2.59
CA MET A 49 4.23 -3.33 -3.36
C MET A 49 3.64 -2.35 -4.38
N ASN A 50 2.96 -2.91 -5.38
CA ASN A 50 2.19 -2.19 -6.38
C ASN A 50 0.71 -2.51 -6.23
N PHE A 51 -0.14 -1.50 -6.42
CA PHE A 51 -1.55 -1.71 -6.74
C PHE A 51 -1.70 -1.66 -8.25
N ALA A 52 -1.99 -2.81 -8.86
CA ALA A 52 -2.22 -2.96 -10.29
C ALA A 52 -3.72 -2.94 -10.57
N PHE A 53 -4.19 -1.90 -11.25
CA PHE A 53 -5.61 -1.72 -11.56
C PHE A 53 -5.96 -2.44 -12.87
N MET A 54 -7.10 -3.11 -12.88
CA MET A 54 -7.53 -3.99 -13.99
C MET A 54 -8.89 -3.57 -14.58
N GLU A 55 -9.50 -2.50 -14.06
CA GLU A 55 -10.87 -2.08 -14.38
C GLU A 55 -10.98 -0.55 -14.45
N GLY A 56 -11.96 -0.05 -15.21
CA GLY A 56 -12.31 1.38 -15.27
C GLY A 56 -11.25 2.28 -15.92
N LYS A 57 -11.27 3.57 -15.55
CA LYS A 57 -10.39 4.62 -16.13
C LYS A 57 -8.89 4.31 -15.97
N TYR A 58 -8.52 3.57 -14.91
CA TYR A 58 -7.13 3.28 -14.56
C TYR A 58 -6.72 1.85 -14.93
N ASN A 59 -7.48 1.15 -15.77
CA ASN A 59 -7.12 -0.19 -16.22
C ASN A 59 -5.70 -0.21 -16.84
N GLY A 60 -4.87 -1.14 -16.41
CA GLY A 60 -3.48 -1.28 -16.83
C GLY A 60 -2.51 -0.33 -16.11
N SER A 61 -3.00 0.49 -15.19
CA SER A 61 -2.17 1.44 -14.44
C SER A 61 -1.73 0.84 -13.11
N THR A 62 -0.63 1.36 -12.56
CA THR A 62 -0.10 0.92 -11.27
C THR A 62 0.25 2.09 -10.36
N ILE A 63 0.12 1.86 -9.05
CA ILE A 63 0.62 2.76 -8.00
C ILE A 63 1.63 1.98 -7.15
N THR A 64 2.82 2.53 -6.96
CA THR A 64 3.89 1.92 -6.16
C THR A 64 3.92 2.51 -4.76
N ILE A 65 3.94 1.62 -3.77
CA ILE A 65 4.03 1.93 -2.35
C ILE A 65 5.33 1.37 -1.80
N LEU A 66 6.12 2.24 -1.15
CA LEU A 66 7.34 1.85 -0.45
C LEU A 66 7.43 2.57 0.88
N GLY A 67 7.12 1.89 1.98
CA GLY A 67 7.20 2.53 3.29
C GLY A 67 6.87 1.67 4.47
N ARG A 68 6.99 2.27 5.65
CA ARG A 68 6.79 1.59 6.92
C ARG A 68 5.30 1.43 7.23
N ASN A 69 4.90 0.21 7.53
CA ASN A 69 3.57 -0.15 8.00
C ASN A 69 3.65 -0.57 9.48
N THR A 70 3.22 0.34 10.36
CA THR A 70 3.06 0.06 11.79
C THR A 70 1.76 -0.71 12.00
N MET A 71 1.81 -2.03 11.83
CA MET A 71 0.63 -2.89 11.75
C MET A 71 -0.39 -2.66 12.87
N PHE A 72 0.05 -2.44 14.12
CA PHE A 72 -0.82 -2.22 15.28
C PHE A 72 -1.33 -0.77 15.46
N SER A 73 -0.97 0.17 14.58
CA SER A 73 -1.47 1.54 14.64
C SER A 73 -2.87 1.64 14.03
N LYS A 74 -3.77 2.38 14.70
CA LYS A 74 -5.14 2.64 14.24
C LYS A 74 -5.18 3.32 12.87
N VAL A 75 -4.23 4.22 12.63
CA VAL A 75 -4.04 4.92 11.37
C VAL A 75 -2.65 4.59 10.87
N ARG A 76 -2.55 4.24 9.59
CA ARG A 76 -1.29 3.91 8.92
C ARG A 76 -1.19 4.74 7.67
N GLU A 77 -0.08 5.45 7.51
CA GLU A 77 0.21 6.22 6.32
C GLU A 77 1.31 5.51 5.56
N MET A 78 1.07 5.20 4.30
CA MET A 78 2.08 4.62 3.42
C MET A 78 2.30 5.55 2.23
N PRO A 79 3.55 5.93 1.93
CA PRO A 79 3.84 6.84 0.84
C PRO A 79 3.71 6.12 -0.50
N VAL A 80 3.09 6.82 -1.45
CA VAL A 80 3.19 6.50 -2.87
C VAL A 80 4.44 7.14 -3.45
N ILE A 81 5.27 6.33 -4.09
CA ILE A 81 6.57 6.74 -4.63
C ILE A 81 6.61 6.74 -6.16
N GLY A 82 5.58 6.20 -6.80
CA GLY A 82 5.51 6.10 -8.26
C GLY A 82 4.11 5.77 -8.72
N VAL A 83 3.79 6.24 -9.92
CA VAL A 83 2.56 5.91 -10.64
C VAL A 83 2.92 5.65 -12.09
N ASP A 84 2.45 4.53 -12.61
CA ASP A 84 2.49 4.20 -14.03
C ASP A 84 1.06 4.27 -14.54
N PHE A 85 0.79 5.29 -15.35
CA PHE A 85 -0.53 5.55 -15.95
C PHE A 85 -0.31 5.81 -17.44
N PRO A 86 -0.80 4.95 -18.34
CA PRO A 86 -0.56 5.10 -19.78
C PRO A 86 -1.01 6.45 -20.37
N GLY A 87 -1.95 7.16 -19.73
CA GLY A 87 -2.43 8.48 -20.15
C GLY A 87 -1.71 9.68 -19.49
N LEU A 88 -0.54 9.49 -18.87
CA LEU A 88 0.18 10.53 -18.09
C LEU A 88 0.62 11.77 -18.89
N LEU A 89 0.54 11.74 -20.22
CA LEU A 89 0.99 12.84 -21.08
C LEU A 89 0.04 14.05 -21.12
N GLU A 90 -1.18 13.93 -20.58
CA GLU A 90 -2.19 15.01 -20.67
C GLU A 90 -2.41 15.78 -19.36
N ASP A 91 -1.99 15.25 -18.20
CA ASP A 91 -2.25 15.87 -16.89
C ASP A 91 -1.03 15.77 -15.95
N THR A 92 -0.50 16.93 -15.52
CA THR A 92 0.60 17.03 -14.55
C THR A 92 0.13 16.61 -13.15
N PHE A 93 0.19 15.31 -12.83
CA PHE A 93 -0.25 14.79 -11.53
C PHE A 93 0.90 14.67 -10.52
N ARG A 94 0.84 15.42 -9.41
CA ARG A 94 1.58 15.11 -8.18
C ARG A 94 0.67 14.35 -7.23
N LEU A 95 0.77 13.02 -7.22
CA LEU A 95 -0.01 12.17 -6.33
C LEU A 95 0.69 12.04 -4.98
N LYS A 96 0.22 12.78 -3.97
CA LYS A 96 0.43 12.41 -2.56
C LYS A 96 -0.76 11.55 -2.12
N LEU A 97 -0.67 10.24 -2.36
CA LEU A 97 -1.66 9.31 -1.84
C LEU A 97 -1.20 8.86 -0.45
N ILE A 98 -2.00 9.22 0.57
CA ILE A 98 -1.89 8.63 1.91
C ILE A 98 -2.87 7.46 1.93
N VAL A 99 -2.32 6.26 1.88
CA VAL A 99 -3.12 5.03 1.99
C VAL A 99 -3.42 4.79 3.46
N LEU A 100 -4.61 5.17 3.92
CA LEU A 100 -5.11 4.87 5.27
C LEU A 100 -5.60 3.45 5.30
N ILE A 101 -4.97 2.61 6.13
CA ILE A 101 -5.50 1.29 6.43
C ILE A 101 -6.18 1.29 7.80
N LEU A 102 -7.48 1.02 7.82
CA LEU A 102 -8.27 0.74 9.03
C LEU A 102 -8.32 -0.80 9.22
N GLN A 103 -7.95 -1.31 10.41
CA GLN A 103 -7.82 -2.77 10.66
C GLN A 103 -9.16 -3.49 10.92
N PRO A 104 -9.22 -4.82 10.68
CA PRO A 104 -9.01 -5.74 11.80
C PRO A 104 -8.05 -6.92 11.49
N GLY A 105 -7.15 -7.23 12.42
CA GLY A 105 -6.60 -8.59 12.60
C GLY A 105 -5.51 -9.09 11.65
N ILE A 106 -5.10 -10.34 11.91
CA ILE A 106 -4.02 -11.08 11.24
C ILE A 106 -4.49 -11.68 9.89
N ASP A 107 -5.80 -11.61 9.57
CA ASP A 107 -6.36 -12.05 8.28
C ASP A 107 -7.21 -10.97 7.55
N VAL A 108 -6.66 -10.49 6.43
CA VAL A 108 -7.22 -10.31 5.06
C VAL A 108 -8.50 -9.49 4.83
N VAL A 109 -8.72 -8.35 5.49
CA VAL A 109 -9.40 -7.21 4.81
C VAL A 109 -8.75 -5.91 5.28
N VAL A 110 -8.01 -5.28 4.38
CA VAL A 110 -7.47 -3.94 4.59
C VAL A 110 -8.40 -2.97 3.88
N GLU A 111 -9.14 -2.17 4.66
CA GLU A 111 -9.92 -1.09 4.09
C GLU A 111 -8.98 0.06 3.72
N TYR A 112 -8.89 0.35 2.42
CA TYR A 112 -8.16 1.48 1.91
C TYR A 112 -9.11 2.67 1.77
N SER A 113 -9.17 3.55 2.77
CA SER A 113 -9.82 4.85 2.61
C SER A 113 -8.86 5.78 1.88
N SER A 114 -8.98 5.89 0.56
CA SER A 114 -8.18 6.84 -0.22
C SER A 114 -8.68 8.26 0.05
N ILE A 115 -7.94 9.06 0.83
CA ILE A 115 -8.04 10.51 0.73
C ILE A 115 -7.15 10.92 -0.44
N ILE A 116 -7.76 11.13 -1.61
CA ILE A 116 -7.10 11.74 -2.76
C ILE A 116 -7.21 13.25 -2.57
N VAL A 117 -6.16 13.91 -2.09
CA VAL A 117 -6.09 15.38 -2.13
C VAL A 117 -5.64 15.79 -3.53
N MET A 118 -6.60 16.08 -4.40
CA MET A 118 -6.34 16.79 -5.66
C MET A 118 -6.21 18.29 -5.35
N SER A 119 -4.99 18.83 -5.35
CA SER A 119 -4.79 20.29 -5.34
C SER A 119 -4.18 20.72 -6.67
N CYS A 120 -4.93 21.52 -7.43
CA CYS A 120 -4.39 22.30 -8.54
C CYS A 120 -3.47 23.38 -7.93
N ILE A 121 -2.17 23.35 -8.26
CA ILE A 121 -1.32 24.53 -8.07
C ILE A 121 -1.43 25.30 -9.38
N THR A 122 -2.27 26.33 -9.40
CA THR A 122 -2.05 27.46 -10.30
C THR A 122 -0.99 28.33 -9.65
N ASP A 123 0.09 28.64 -10.37
CA ASP A 123 1.04 29.69 -9.98
C ASP A 123 0.33 31.01 -9.67
#